data_AF-A0A960HTK6-F1
#
_entry.id   AF-A0A960HTK6-F1
#
_cell.length_a   1.000
_cell.length_b   1.000
_cell.length_c   1.000
_cell.angle_alpha   90.00
_cell.angle_beta   90.00
_cell.angle_gamma   90.00
#
_symmetry.space_group_name_H-M   'P 1'
#
loop_
_entity.id
_entity.type
_entity.pdbx_description
1 polymer ?
#
loop_
_entity_poly.entity_id
_entity_poly.type
_entity_poly.pdbx_seq_one_letter_code
_entity_poly.pdbx_strand_id
1 'polypeptide(L)'
;YASWAELVDACEAWMADVNGRPHRATRRPPVEMLAEEQQRLHRLPERAYTAVFGETRKVSWSATISYGGVLYSVPHTLADETVWVRVDGDQVVVTHCPASGPVEVARHRRSTPGHPMIDDAHYPPRPAGPLARKPKPTSAAEAEFLALGEGARLWLVEAASAGTSRVKVKMAEAVQLARLHGQLHVDWALGHAATYARFADGDLASILAAHPVGDHRAATDEHSLQHGTSAWEGFGQ
;
A
#
# COMPACT_ATOMS: atom_id res chain seq x y z
N TYR A 1 30.71 -1.17 -25.75
CA TYR A 1 29.78 -0.73 -24.70
C TYR A 1 28.66 -1.74 -24.62
N ALA A 2 28.38 -2.26 -23.42
CA ALA A 2 27.33 -3.23 -23.13
C ALA A 2 25.97 -2.58 -22.88
N SER A 3 25.93 -1.25 -22.71
CA SER A 3 24.70 -0.46 -22.60
C SER A 3 24.85 0.91 -23.26
N TRP A 4 23.72 1.59 -23.49
CA TRP A 4 23.72 2.98 -23.94
C TRP A 4 24.40 3.92 -22.93
N ALA A 5 24.21 3.68 -21.63
CA ALA A 5 24.83 4.48 -20.57
C ALA A 5 26.37 4.40 -20.64
N GLU A 6 26.93 3.20 -20.82
CA GLU A 6 28.39 3.04 -20.97
C GLU A 6 28.94 3.76 -22.20
N LEU A 7 28.16 3.84 -23.30
CA LEU A 7 28.56 4.60 -24.48
C LEU A 7 28.57 6.11 -24.16
N VAL A 8 27.55 6.60 -23.45
CA VAL A 8 27.48 8.01 -23.02
C VAL A 8 28.68 8.35 -22.13
N ASP A 9 28.96 7.55 -21.11
CA ASP A 9 30.09 7.76 -20.19
C ASP A 9 31.43 7.80 -20.94
N ALA A 10 31.61 6.91 -21.93
CA ALA A 10 32.83 6.90 -22.73
C ALA A 10 32.95 8.09 -23.67
N CYS A 11 31.84 8.55 -24.25
CA CYS A 11 31.81 9.79 -25.02
C CYS A 11 32.15 11.01 -24.14
N GLU A 12 31.63 11.08 -22.90
CA GLU A 12 31.96 12.14 -21.95
C GLU A 12 33.45 12.12 -21.57
N ALA A 13 33.98 10.95 -21.24
CA ALA A 13 35.40 10.79 -20.93
C ALA A 13 36.29 11.21 -22.12
N TRP A 14 35.91 10.83 -23.34
CA TRP A 14 36.62 11.22 -24.54
C TRP A 14 36.53 12.73 -24.81
N MET A 15 35.35 13.33 -24.64
CA MET A 15 35.18 14.79 -24.76
C MET A 15 36.04 15.54 -23.73
N ALA A 16 36.14 15.04 -22.50
CA ALA A 16 36.98 15.64 -21.47
C ALA A 16 38.48 15.59 -21.86
N ASP A 17 38.95 14.45 -22.35
CA ASP A 17 40.34 14.29 -22.84
C ASP A 17 40.65 15.23 -24.00
N VAL A 18 39.80 15.23 -25.04
CA VAL A 18 40.01 16.04 -26.24
C VAL A 18 39.91 17.53 -25.95
N ASN A 19 38.95 17.96 -25.13
CA ASN A 19 38.76 19.37 -24.80
C ASN A 19 39.80 19.90 -23.79
N GLY A 20 40.45 19.03 -23.01
CA GLY A 20 41.55 19.38 -22.12
C GLY A 20 42.91 19.47 -22.82
N ARG A 21 43.07 18.83 -23.98
CA ARG A 21 44.33 18.81 -24.72
C ARG A 21 44.56 20.14 -25.48
N PRO A 22 45.78 20.70 -25.44
CA PRO A 22 46.13 21.85 -26.28
C PRO A 22 45.92 21.56 -27.77
N HIS A 23 45.08 22.36 -28.43
CA HIS A 23 44.78 22.17 -29.85
C HIS A 23 45.97 22.60 -30.72
N ARG A 24 46.22 21.89 -31.82
CA ARG A 24 47.42 22.09 -32.66
C ARG A 24 47.52 23.50 -33.26
N ALA A 25 46.39 24.11 -33.61
CA ALA A 25 46.35 25.42 -34.25
C ALA A 25 46.39 26.57 -33.23
N THR A 26 45.57 26.50 -32.18
CA THR A 26 45.43 27.58 -31.19
C THR A 26 46.43 27.47 -30.04
N ARG A 27 47.10 26.31 -29.90
CA ARG A 27 48.06 25.98 -28.84
C ARG A 27 47.50 26.08 -27.41
N ARG A 28 46.17 26.19 -27.28
CA ARG A 28 45.44 26.29 -26.01
C ARG A 28 44.40 25.18 -25.92
N PRO A 29 44.06 24.69 -24.71
CA PRO A 29 42.94 23.78 -24.51
C PRO A 29 41.61 24.42 -24.91
N PRO A 30 40.75 23.75 -25.70
CA PRO A 30 39.40 24.24 -26.01
C PRO A 30 38.57 24.61 -24.79
N VAL A 31 38.71 23.87 -23.68
CA VAL A 31 37.96 24.14 -22.44
C VAL A 31 38.27 25.52 -21.83
N GLU A 32 39.52 25.98 -21.93
CA GLU A 32 39.92 27.31 -21.46
C GLU A 32 39.38 28.41 -22.38
N MET A 33 39.44 28.19 -23.69
CA MET A 33 38.92 29.14 -24.68
C MET A 33 37.41 29.30 -24.56
N LEU A 34 36.68 28.18 -24.39
CA LEU A 34 35.22 28.21 -24.23
C LEU A 34 34.81 28.99 -22.97
N ALA A 35 35.56 28.90 -21.88
CA ALA A 35 35.29 29.67 -20.66
C ALA A 35 35.39 31.19 -20.88
N GLU A 36 36.33 31.66 -21.72
CA GLU A 36 36.44 33.06 -22.13
C GLU A 36 35.30 33.47 -23.07
N GLU A 37 34.97 32.61 -24.03
CA GLU A 37 33.92 32.86 -25.04
C GLU A 37 32.52 32.91 -24.42
N GLN A 38 32.23 32.07 -23.43
CA GLN A 38 30.93 32.03 -22.74
C GLN A 38 30.50 33.38 -22.16
N GLN A 39 31.44 34.25 -21.79
CA GLN A 39 31.15 35.61 -21.30
C GLN A 39 30.56 36.52 -22.38
N ARG A 40 30.73 36.15 -23.65
CA ARG A 40 30.28 36.90 -24.83
C ARG A 40 29.08 36.25 -25.51
N LEU A 41 28.71 35.03 -25.12
CA LEU A 41 27.57 34.31 -25.69
C LEU A 41 26.26 34.87 -25.16
N HIS A 42 25.23 34.90 -26.02
CA HIS A 42 23.88 35.25 -25.61
C HIS A 42 23.29 34.17 -24.71
N ARG A 43 22.54 34.59 -23.69
CA ARG A 43 21.78 33.67 -22.83
C ARG A 43 20.71 32.94 -23.65
N LEU A 44 20.55 31.66 -23.38
CA LEU A 44 19.44 30.89 -23.92
C LEU A 44 18.09 31.42 -23.36
N PRO A 45 16.99 31.27 -24.10
CA PRO A 45 15.66 31.60 -23.61
C PRO A 45 15.35 30.85 -22.30
N GLU A 46 14.71 31.54 -21.34
CA GLU A 46 14.33 30.94 -20.05
C GLU A 46 13.30 29.82 -20.21
N ARG A 47 12.44 29.90 -21.24
CA ARG A 47 11.48 28.86 -21.58
C ARG A 47 12.07 27.93 -22.63
N ALA A 48 12.25 26.68 -22.25
CA ALA A 48 12.64 25.62 -23.15
C ALA A 48 11.62 25.43 -24.28
N TYR A 49 12.12 25.17 -25.49
CA TYR A 49 11.28 24.90 -26.65
C TYR A 49 10.63 23.52 -26.50
N THR A 50 9.30 23.47 -26.47
CA THR A 50 8.55 22.24 -26.13
C THR A 50 8.71 21.11 -27.13
N ALA A 51 9.12 21.40 -28.38
CA ALA A 51 9.38 20.37 -29.38
C ALA A 51 10.54 19.42 -29.01
N VAL A 52 11.41 19.83 -28.06
CA VAL A 52 12.51 18.99 -27.59
C VAL A 52 12.03 17.83 -26.70
N PHE A 53 10.82 17.93 -26.13
CA PHE A 53 10.34 16.93 -25.17
C PHE A 53 9.76 15.66 -25.82
N GLY A 54 9.65 15.63 -27.16
CA GLY A 54 9.22 14.46 -27.92
C GLY A 54 7.75 14.48 -28.30
N GLU A 55 7.11 13.32 -28.32
CA GLU A 55 5.73 13.16 -28.76
C GLU A 55 4.74 13.54 -27.66
N THR A 56 3.76 14.38 -28.01
CA THR A 56 2.68 14.76 -27.10
C THR A 56 1.73 13.59 -26.86
N ARG A 57 1.48 13.25 -25.59
CA ARG A 57 0.51 12.23 -25.16
C ARG A 57 -0.40 12.80 -24.09
N LYS A 58 -1.66 12.37 -24.12
CA LYS A 58 -2.64 12.68 -23.07
C LYS A 58 -2.69 11.54 -22.06
N VAL A 59 -2.64 11.87 -20.78
CA VAL A 59 -2.70 10.88 -19.70
C VAL A 59 -4.13 10.38 -19.55
N SER A 60 -4.31 9.06 -19.58
CA SER A 60 -5.61 8.44 -19.37
C SER A 60 -6.06 8.54 -17.91
N TRP A 61 -7.35 8.29 -17.67
CA TRP A 61 -7.92 8.21 -16.32
C TRP A 61 -7.30 7.12 -15.43
N SER A 62 -6.67 6.11 -16.03
CA SER A 62 -5.92 5.06 -15.34
C SER A 62 -4.45 5.44 -15.05
N ALA A 63 -4.11 6.73 -15.17
CA ALA A 63 -2.75 7.24 -14.96
C ALA A 63 -1.71 6.57 -15.88
N THR A 64 -2.06 6.37 -17.15
CA THR A 64 -1.18 5.73 -18.14
C THR A 64 -1.15 6.51 -19.45
N ILE A 65 -0.08 6.34 -20.22
CA ILE A 65 0.05 6.83 -21.59
C ILE A 65 0.42 5.68 -22.52
N SER A 66 -0.02 5.76 -23.78
CA SER A 66 0.40 4.83 -24.82
C SER A 66 1.52 5.44 -25.65
N TYR A 67 2.64 4.73 -25.79
CA TYR A 67 3.76 5.13 -26.62
C TYR A 67 4.35 3.89 -27.31
N GLY A 68 4.45 3.92 -28.64
CA GLY A 68 4.93 2.77 -29.42
C GLY A 68 4.10 1.48 -29.25
N GLY A 69 2.81 1.60 -28.93
CA GLY A 69 1.92 0.46 -28.66
C GLY A 69 2.07 -0.17 -27.27
N VAL A 70 2.83 0.47 -26.37
CA VAL A 70 3.03 0.04 -24.98
C VAL A 70 2.42 1.06 -24.02
N LEU A 71 1.81 0.56 -22.96
CA LEU A 71 1.33 1.41 -21.85
C LEU A 71 2.44 1.65 -20.84
N TYR A 72 2.65 2.92 -20.51
CA TYR A 72 3.55 3.37 -19.46
C TYR A 72 2.73 4.10 -18.40
N SER A 73 2.94 3.75 -17.13
CA SER A 73 2.32 4.47 -16.01
C SER A 73 2.99 5.83 -15.78
N VAL A 74 2.22 6.78 -15.29
CA VAL A 74 2.66 8.12 -14.86
C VAL A 74 1.97 8.46 -13.54
N PRO A 75 2.50 9.41 -12.73
CA PRO A 75 1.85 9.79 -11.47
C PRO A 75 0.36 10.12 -11.65
N HIS A 76 -0.50 9.54 -10.82
CA HIS A 76 -1.96 9.69 -10.90
C HIS A 76 -2.46 11.13 -10.78
N THR A 77 -1.67 12.03 -10.19
CA THR A 77 -1.95 13.46 -10.11
C THR A 77 -1.97 14.14 -11.48
N LEU A 78 -1.45 13.48 -12.52
CA LEU A 78 -1.41 13.97 -13.89
C LEU A 78 -2.53 13.36 -14.76
N ALA A 79 -3.53 12.71 -14.17
CA ALA A 79 -4.66 12.21 -14.94
C ALA A 79 -5.35 13.35 -15.72
N ASP A 80 -5.67 13.11 -17.00
CA ASP A 80 -6.21 14.08 -17.96
C ASP A 80 -5.27 15.24 -18.37
N GLU A 81 -4.05 15.28 -17.84
CA GLU A 81 -3.02 16.24 -18.24
C GLU A 81 -2.32 15.84 -19.55
N THR A 82 -1.59 16.81 -20.13
CA THR A 82 -0.76 16.60 -21.33
C THR A 82 0.71 16.43 -20.93
N VAL A 83 1.34 15.38 -21.44
CA VAL A 83 2.76 15.07 -21.21
C VAL A 83 3.48 14.87 -22.54
N TRP A 84 4.80 14.93 -22.49
CA TRP A 84 5.67 14.66 -23.63
C TRP A 84 6.52 13.43 -23.37
N VAL A 85 6.66 12.60 -24.39
CA VAL A 85 7.34 11.32 -24.30
C VAL A 85 8.47 11.27 -25.31
N ARG A 86 9.66 10.94 -24.84
CA ARG A 86 10.83 10.72 -25.70
C ARG A 86 11.56 9.45 -25.31
N VAL A 87 12.36 8.96 -26.25
CA VAL A 87 13.31 7.88 -26.00
C VAL A 87 14.64 8.49 -25.56
N ASP A 88 15.23 7.87 -24.54
CA ASP A 88 16.55 8.18 -24.00
C ASP A 88 17.33 6.87 -23.89
N GLY A 89 18.03 6.51 -24.97
CA GLY A 89 18.66 5.19 -25.11
C GLY A 89 17.66 4.03 -25.02
N ASP A 90 17.80 3.24 -23.95
CA ASP A 90 16.95 2.08 -23.65
C ASP A 90 15.74 2.42 -22.77
N GLN A 91 15.52 3.69 -22.49
CA GLN A 91 14.45 4.18 -21.62
C GLN A 91 13.47 5.09 -22.36
N VAL A 92 12.25 5.15 -21.83
CA VAL A 92 11.22 6.10 -22.17
C VAL A 92 11.13 7.11 -21.04
N VAL A 93 11.28 8.39 -21.39
CA VAL A 93 11.23 9.50 -20.45
C VAL A 93 9.95 10.28 -20.70
N VAL A 94 9.18 10.48 -19.64
CA VAL A 94 7.94 11.26 -19.65
C VAL A 94 8.19 12.57 -18.93
N THR A 95 7.93 13.68 -19.62
CA THR A 95 8.11 15.04 -19.11
C THR A 95 6.75 15.73 -19.03
N HIS A 96 6.49 16.39 -17.91
CA HIS A 96 5.37 17.29 -17.73
C HIS A 96 5.89 18.73 -17.67
N CYS A 97 5.17 19.68 -18.27
CA CYS A 97 5.58 21.09 -18.34
C CYS A 97 4.59 22.00 -17.60
N PRO A 98 4.57 22.00 -16.25
CA PRO A 98 3.82 22.97 -15.47
C PRO A 98 4.38 24.40 -15.65
N ALA A 99 3.68 25.39 -15.09
CA ALA A 99 4.11 26.80 -15.15
C ALA A 99 5.52 27.05 -14.58
N SER A 100 5.98 26.20 -13.65
CA SER A 100 7.32 26.25 -13.05
C SER A 100 8.45 25.75 -13.96
N GLY A 101 8.13 25.16 -15.11
CA GLY A 101 9.10 24.60 -16.05
C GLY A 101 8.99 23.07 -16.21
N PRO A 102 9.72 22.49 -17.17
CA PRO A 102 9.67 21.07 -17.48
C PRO A 102 10.26 20.22 -16.35
N VAL A 103 9.55 19.15 -15.98
CA VAL A 103 9.97 18.19 -14.98
C VAL A 103 9.80 16.78 -15.53
N GLU A 104 10.82 15.96 -15.36
CA GLU A 104 10.71 14.52 -15.60
C GLU A 104 9.80 13.89 -14.54
N VAL A 105 8.71 13.27 -14.98
CA VAL A 105 7.68 12.71 -14.07
C VAL A 105 7.66 11.19 -14.05
N ALA A 106 8.21 10.54 -15.08
CA ALA A 106 8.37 9.10 -15.11
C ALA A 106 9.52 8.71 -16.05
N ARG A 107 10.21 7.63 -15.69
CA ARG A 107 11.25 7.01 -16.50
C ARG A 107 11.07 5.50 -16.46
N HIS A 108 10.91 4.90 -17.63
CA HIS A 108 10.64 3.47 -17.78
C HIS A 108 11.66 2.84 -18.72
N ARG A 109 11.92 1.54 -18.54
CA ARG A 109 12.59 0.77 -19.59
C ARG A 109 11.69 0.66 -20.83
N ARG A 110 12.25 0.71 -22.03
CA ARG A 110 11.51 0.41 -23.26
C ARG A 110 11.01 -1.04 -23.24
N SER A 111 9.78 -1.22 -23.67
CA SER A 111 9.13 -2.53 -23.74
C SER A 111 8.48 -2.75 -25.12
N THR A 112 7.89 -3.93 -25.32
CA THR A 112 7.19 -4.31 -26.56
C THR A 112 5.68 -4.40 -26.31
N PRO A 113 4.85 -4.22 -27.35
CA PRO A 113 3.39 -4.33 -27.22
C PRO A 113 2.96 -5.62 -26.52
N GLY A 114 2.01 -5.52 -25.59
CA GLY A 114 1.59 -6.62 -24.71
C GLY A 114 2.31 -6.67 -23.36
N HIS A 115 3.42 -5.95 -23.18
CA HIS A 115 4.17 -5.87 -21.92
C HIS A 115 4.15 -4.44 -21.37
N PRO A 116 3.09 -4.04 -20.64
CA PRO A 116 2.98 -2.69 -20.08
C PRO A 116 4.02 -2.47 -18.97
N MET A 117 4.47 -1.23 -18.82
CA MET A 117 5.41 -0.79 -17.79
C MET A 117 4.66 0.01 -16.72
N ILE A 118 4.24 -0.69 -15.68
CA ILE A 118 3.46 -0.13 -14.58
C ILE A 118 4.31 -0.07 -13.32
N ASP A 119 4.43 1.12 -12.74
CA ASP A 119 5.04 1.36 -11.44
C ASP A 119 3.91 1.65 -10.44
N ASP A 120 3.80 0.81 -9.42
CA ASP A 120 2.78 0.93 -8.38
C ASP A 120 2.91 2.24 -7.58
N ALA A 121 4.10 2.84 -7.51
CA ALA A 121 4.34 4.12 -6.83
C ALA A 121 3.63 5.31 -7.50
N HIS A 122 3.22 5.17 -8.77
CA HIS A 122 2.45 6.19 -9.47
C HIS A 122 1.00 6.28 -8.99
N TYR A 123 0.50 5.28 -8.27
CA TYR A 123 -0.90 5.21 -7.84
C TYR A 123 -1.04 5.65 -6.37
N PRO A 124 -2.22 6.15 -5.96
CA PRO A 124 -2.45 6.43 -4.54
C PRO A 124 -2.31 5.15 -3.72
N PRO A 125 -1.92 5.25 -2.45
CA PRO A 125 -1.80 4.07 -1.59
C PRO A 125 -3.12 3.31 -1.61
N ARG A 126 -3.04 2.00 -1.89
CA ARG A 126 -4.24 1.17 -1.91
C ARG A 126 -4.92 1.26 -0.54
N PRO A 127 -6.25 1.44 -0.49
CA PRO A 127 -6.96 1.36 0.78
C PRO A 127 -6.64 0.02 1.45
N ALA A 128 -6.62 0.01 2.78
CA ALA A 128 -6.38 -1.20 3.55
C ALA A 128 -7.28 -2.33 3.00
N GLY A 129 -6.65 -3.44 2.60
CA GLY A 129 -7.28 -4.48 1.80
C GLY A 129 -8.45 -5.19 2.49
N PRO A 130 -9.02 -6.23 1.86
CA PRO A 130 -10.20 -6.95 2.36
C PRO A 130 -10.09 -7.42 3.83
N LEU A 131 -8.87 -7.71 4.28
CA LEU A 131 -8.52 -8.17 5.63
C LEU A 131 -8.71 -7.10 6.72
N ALA A 132 -8.80 -5.82 6.37
CA ALA A 132 -8.92 -4.71 7.32
C ALA A 132 -10.29 -4.02 7.30
N ARG A 133 -11.30 -4.63 6.66
CA ARG A 133 -12.64 -4.04 6.56
C ARG A 133 -13.36 -4.11 7.91
N LYS A 134 -13.46 -2.96 8.59
CA LYS A 134 -14.26 -2.85 9.82
C LYS A 134 -15.75 -3.02 9.51
N PRO A 135 -16.49 -3.84 10.28
CA PRO A 135 -17.93 -3.98 10.09
C PRO A 135 -18.63 -2.63 10.34
N LYS A 136 -19.47 -2.22 9.39
CA LYS A 136 -20.31 -1.02 9.49
C LYS A 136 -21.77 -1.45 9.57
N PRO A 137 -22.56 -0.94 10.52
CA PRO A 137 -23.96 -1.33 10.64
C PRO A 137 -24.75 -0.79 9.45
N THR A 138 -25.58 -1.65 8.86
CA THR A 138 -26.53 -1.31 7.80
C THR A 138 -27.99 -1.38 8.27
N SER A 139 -28.22 -1.87 9.49
CA SER A 139 -29.54 -1.98 10.13
C SER A 139 -29.47 -1.61 11.61
N ALA A 140 -30.62 -1.32 12.23
CA ALA A 140 -30.72 -1.02 13.65
C ALA A 140 -30.22 -2.19 14.53
N ALA A 141 -30.53 -3.43 14.15
CA ALA A 141 -30.08 -4.62 14.87
C ALA A 141 -28.55 -4.78 14.82
N GLU A 142 -27.92 -4.51 13.67
CA GLU A 142 -26.45 -4.50 13.57
C GLU A 142 -25.83 -3.36 14.38
N ALA A 143 -26.49 -2.19 14.43
CA ALA A 143 -26.02 -1.07 15.24
C ALA A 143 -26.08 -1.39 16.74
N GLU A 144 -27.16 -2.01 17.23
CA GLU A 144 -27.29 -2.46 18.62
C GLU A 144 -26.22 -3.50 18.98
N PHE A 145 -25.96 -4.47 18.09
CA PHE A 145 -24.93 -5.48 18.33
C PHE A 145 -23.51 -4.88 18.32
N LEU A 146 -23.18 -4.03 17.35
CA LEU A 146 -21.87 -3.37 17.29
C LEU A 146 -21.67 -2.32 18.39
N ALA A 147 -22.75 -1.87 19.03
CA ALA A 147 -22.68 -1.01 20.20
C ALA A 147 -22.23 -1.77 21.46
N LEU A 148 -22.30 -3.11 21.49
CA LEU A 148 -21.86 -3.93 22.63
C LEU A 148 -20.37 -3.72 22.95
N GLY A 149 -19.52 -3.63 21.92
CA GLY A 149 -18.11 -3.30 22.09
C GLY A 149 -17.19 -3.87 21.00
N GLU A 150 -15.91 -4.03 21.34
CA GLU A 150 -14.89 -4.48 20.38
C GLU A 150 -14.89 -6.00 20.22
N GLY A 151 -15.26 -6.74 21.27
CA GLY A 151 -15.44 -8.19 21.18
C GLY A 151 -16.57 -8.55 20.21
N ALA A 152 -17.65 -7.77 20.17
CA ALA A 152 -18.72 -7.92 19.18
C ALA A 152 -18.23 -7.67 17.73
N ARG A 153 -17.38 -6.65 17.52
CA ARG A 153 -16.75 -6.40 16.21
C ARG A 153 -15.87 -7.56 15.77
N LEU A 154 -15.01 -8.03 16.66
CA LEU A 154 -14.12 -9.16 16.40
C LEU A 154 -14.93 -10.42 16.08
N TRP A 155 -15.96 -10.71 16.87
CA TRP A 155 -16.84 -11.84 16.65
C TRP A 155 -17.51 -11.80 15.28
N LEU A 156 -17.97 -10.63 14.81
CA LEU A 156 -18.62 -10.53 13.51
C LEU A 156 -17.65 -10.75 12.34
N VAL A 157 -16.41 -10.26 12.46
CA VAL A 157 -15.35 -10.47 11.46
C VAL A 157 -14.99 -11.96 11.38
N GLU A 158 -14.72 -12.59 12.52
CA GLU A 158 -14.32 -13.99 12.58
C GLU A 158 -15.47 -14.96 12.26
N ALA A 159 -16.71 -14.65 12.67
CA ALA A 159 -17.86 -15.45 12.29
C ALA A 159 -18.11 -15.41 10.78
N ALA A 160 -17.90 -14.25 10.14
CA ALA A 160 -18.03 -14.11 8.69
C ALA A 160 -16.90 -14.83 7.94
N SER A 161 -15.64 -14.74 8.43
CA SER A 161 -14.50 -15.45 7.84
C SER A 161 -14.68 -16.98 7.93
N ALA A 162 -15.23 -17.47 9.04
CA ALA A 162 -15.54 -18.88 9.27
C ALA A 162 -16.78 -19.39 8.52
N GLY A 163 -17.55 -18.51 7.84
CA GLY A 163 -18.78 -18.91 7.15
C GLY A 163 -19.91 -19.32 8.10
N THR A 164 -19.94 -18.75 9.31
CA THR A 164 -20.95 -19.04 10.34
C THR A 164 -22.37 -18.83 9.79
N SER A 165 -23.24 -19.80 10.01
CA SER A 165 -24.65 -19.70 9.63
C SER A 165 -25.45 -18.94 10.69
N ARG A 166 -26.61 -18.38 10.28
CA ARG A 166 -27.57 -17.72 11.19
C ARG A 166 -26.99 -16.56 12.03
N VAL A 167 -25.97 -15.86 11.52
CA VAL A 167 -25.31 -14.73 12.21
C VAL A 167 -26.32 -13.70 12.74
N LYS A 168 -27.37 -13.37 11.96
CA LYS A 168 -28.42 -12.44 12.40
C LYS A 168 -29.17 -12.88 13.67
N VAL A 169 -29.44 -14.18 13.79
CA VAL A 169 -30.13 -14.73 14.97
C VAL A 169 -29.20 -14.66 16.18
N LYS A 170 -27.93 -15.07 16.01
CA LYS A 170 -26.91 -15.03 17.07
C LYS A 170 -26.62 -13.61 17.57
N MET A 171 -26.57 -12.62 16.68
CA MET A 171 -26.44 -11.20 17.05
C MET A 171 -27.64 -10.74 17.90
N ALA A 172 -28.86 -11.10 17.50
CA ALA A 172 -30.06 -10.75 18.27
C ALA A 172 -30.06 -11.42 19.65
N GLU A 173 -29.68 -12.70 19.74
CA GLU A 173 -29.53 -13.42 21.01
C GLU A 173 -28.47 -12.76 21.90
N ALA A 174 -27.32 -12.36 21.35
CA ALA A 174 -26.28 -11.66 22.09
C ALA A 174 -26.77 -10.32 22.65
N VAL A 175 -27.54 -9.55 21.86
CA VAL A 175 -28.16 -8.30 22.34
C VAL A 175 -29.18 -8.57 23.46
N GLN A 176 -29.96 -9.65 23.38
CA GLN A 176 -30.87 -10.03 24.48
C GLN A 176 -30.10 -10.46 25.73
N LEU A 177 -29.06 -11.27 25.58
CA LEU A 177 -28.19 -11.68 26.69
C LEU A 177 -27.50 -10.48 27.35
N ALA A 178 -27.13 -9.46 26.58
CA ALA A 178 -26.53 -8.24 27.12
C ALA A 178 -27.51 -7.46 28.02
N ARG A 179 -28.81 -7.55 27.76
CA ARG A 179 -29.85 -6.94 28.63
C ARG A 179 -30.00 -7.70 29.96
N LEU A 180 -29.67 -8.99 29.99
CA LEU A 180 -29.78 -9.84 31.18
C LEU A 180 -28.48 -9.86 32.02
N HIS A 181 -27.33 -9.93 31.36
CA HIS A 181 -26.02 -10.13 31.99
C HIS A 181 -25.13 -8.88 31.98
N GLY A 182 -25.54 -7.81 31.28
CA GLY A 182 -24.75 -6.59 31.11
C GLY A 182 -23.87 -6.62 29.86
N GLN A 183 -23.68 -5.44 29.28
CA GLN A 183 -22.99 -5.26 28.00
C GLN A 183 -21.52 -5.69 28.03
N LEU A 184 -20.77 -5.31 29.08
CA LEU A 184 -19.35 -5.60 29.19
C LEU A 184 -19.06 -7.12 29.20
N HIS A 185 -19.92 -7.89 29.85
CA HIS A 185 -19.75 -9.34 29.98
C HIS A 185 -20.02 -10.05 28.66
N VAL A 186 -21.05 -9.61 27.93
CA VAL A 186 -21.34 -10.16 26.61
C VAL A 186 -20.28 -9.76 25.60
N ASP A 187 -19.76 -8.53 25.64
CA ASP A 187 -18.66 -8.11 24.77
C ASP A 187 -17.40 -8.95 25.01
N TRP A 188 -17.03 -9.17 26.27
CA TRP A 188 -15.92 -10.06 26.62
C TRP A 188 -16.15 -11.49 26.09
N ALA A 189 -17.33 -12.05 26.30
CA ALA A 189 -17.65 -13.41 25.86
C ALA A 189 -17.66 -13.55 24.33
N LEU A 190 -18.13 -12.53 23.61
CA LEU A 190 -18.07 -12.46 22.14
C LEU A 190 -16.61 -12.41 21.65
N GLY A 191 -15.77 -11.58 22.29
CA GLY A 191 -14.34 -11.53 21.97
C GLY A 191 -13.65 -12.88 22.19
N HIS A 192 -13.93 -13.52 23.33
CA HIS A 192 -13.40 -14.84 23.66
C HIS A 192 -13.88 -15.91 22.66
N ALA A 193 -15.17 -15.92 22.34
CA ALA A 193 -15.73 -16.81 21.32
C ALA A 193 -15.04 -16.63 19.96
N ALA A 194 -14.77 -15.39 19.56
CA ALA A 194 -14.08 -15.08 18.31
C ALA A 194 -12.63 -15.61 18.29
N THR A 195 -11.88 -15.40 19.38
CA THR A 195 -10.49 -15.89 19.51
C THR A 195 -10.38 -17.41 19.39
N TYR A 196 -11.37 -18.15 19.90
CA TYR A 196 -11.37 -19.62 19.87
C TYR A 196 -12.25 -20.22 18.75
N ALA A 197 -12.70 -19.40 17.79
CA ALA A 197 -13.57 -19.81 16.69
C ALA A 197 -14.84 -20.58 17.14
N ARG A 198 -15.42 -20.19 18.28
CA ARG A 198 -16.65 -20.78 18.84
C ARG A 198 -17.88 -20.02 18.39
N PHE A 199 -18.53 -20.51 17.33
CA PHE A 199 -19.68 -19.87 16.69
C PHE A 199 -20.95 -20.74 16.66
N ALA A 200 -20.98 -21.86 17.38
CA ALA A 200 -22.15 -22.75 17.44
C ALA A 200 -23.31 -22.12 18.23
N ASP A 201 -24.50 -22.68 18.09
CA ASP A 201 -25.66 -22.26 18.89
C ASP A 201 -25.40 -22.61 20.36
N GLY A 202 -25.65 -21.65 21.26
CA GLY A 202 -25.39 -21.81 22.69
C GLY A 202 -23.94 -21.59 23.15
N ASP A 203 -22.97 -21.42 22.24
CA ASP A 203 -21.56 -21.18 22.62
C ASP A 203 -21.41 -19.92 23.48
N LEU A 204 -22.08 -18.82 23.10
CA LEU A 204 -22.03 -17.57 23.85
C LEU A 204 -22.57 -17.76 25.29
N ALA A 205 -23.70 -18.46 25.44
CA ALA A 205 -24.28 -18.75 26.75
C ALA A 205 -23.37 -19.68 27.58
N SER A 206 -22.77 -20.68 26.94
CA SER A 206 -21.78 -21.58 27.56
C SER A 206 -20.56 -20.83 28.09
N ILE A 207 -20.01 -19.89 27.29
CA ILE A 207 -18.86 -19.06 27.68
C ILE A 207 -19.23 -18.13 28.84
N LEU A 208 -20.42 -17.51 28.78
CA LEU A 208 -20.93 -16.68 29.89
C LEU A 208 -21.11 -17.50 31.19
N ALA A 209 -21.62 -18.72 31.10
CA ALA A 209 -21.84 -19.59 32.26
C ALA A 209 -20.53 -20.12 32.87
N ALA A 210 -19.49 -20.34 32.05
CA ALA A 210 -18.17 -20.78 32.50
C ALA A 210 -17.38 -19.67 33.23
N HIS A 211 -17.80 -18.42 33.10
CA HIS A 211 -17.14 -17.27 33.72
C HIS A 211 -18.14 -16.27 34.31
N PRO A 212 -18.76 -16.59 35.47
CA PRO A 212 -19.44 -15.57 36.25
C PRO A 212 -18.41 -14.55 36.74
N VAL A 213 -18.78 -13.27 36.67
CA VAL A 213 -17.86 -12.17 36.94
C VAL A 213 -17.55 -12.08 38.42
N GLY A 214 -16.25 -12.01 38.75
CA GLY A 214 -15.75 -11.82 40.12
C GLY A 214 -14.94 -12.99 40.67
N ASP A 215 -15.10 -14.20 40.12
CA ASP A 215 -14.34 -15.38 40.57
C ASP A 215 -13.07 -15.57 39.75
N HIS A 216 -12.05 -14.75 40.02
CA HIS A 216 -10.69 -15.16 39.72
C HIS A 216 -10.32 -16.30 40.68
N ARG A 217 -10.31 -17.54 40.18
CA ARG A 217 -9.66 -18.64 40.92
C ARG A 217 -8.16 -18.39 40.92
N ALA A 218 -7.65 -17.81 42.00
CA ALA A 218 -6.23 -17.71 42.27
C ALA A 218 -5.79 -18.93 43.10
N ALA A 219 -4.56 -19.39 42.90
CA ALA A 219 -3.97 -20.35 43.80
C ALA A 219 -3.78 -19.68 45.17
N THR A 220 -4.32 -20.29 46.22
CA THR A 220 -4.11 -19.90 47.62
C THR A 220 -3.56 -21.09 48.41
N ASP A 221 -3.09 -20.87 49.64
CA ASP A 221 -2.66 -21.96 50.52
C ASP A 221 -3.79 -23.00 50.77
N GLU A 222 -5.05 -22.59 50.59
CA GLU A 222 -6.25 -23.45 50.72
C GLU A 222 -6.78 -23.98 49.37
N HIS A 223 -6.35 -23.43 48.22
CA HIS A 223 -6.86 -23.77 46.90
C HIS A 223 -5.75 -23.92 45.86
N SER A 224 -5.47 -25.15 45.44
CA SER A 224 -4.55 -25.42 44.34
C SER A 224 -5.26 -25.35 42.98
N LEU A 225 -4.63 -24.69 42.00
CA LEU A 225 -5.05 -24.71 40.59
C LEU A 225 -4.54 -25.95 39.85
N GLN A 226 -3.73 -26.79 40.50
CA GLN A 226 -3.33 -28.07 39.91
C GLN A 226 -4.51 -29.04 39.97
N HIS A 227 -4.76 -29.73 38.85
CA HIS A 227 -5.66 -30.87 38.85
C HIS A 227 -5.11 -31.92 39.82
N GLY A 228 -5.74 -32.05 40.99
CA GLY A 228 -5.41 -33.09 41.96
C GLY A 228 -5.63 -34.48 41.37
N THR A 229 -4.82 -35.45 41.78
CA THR A 229 -5.01 -36.87 41.44
C THR A 229 -6.17 -37.52 42.20
N SER A 230 -7.01 -36.75 42.90
CA SER A 230 -8.17 -37.25 43.65
C SER A 230 -9.20 -37.96 42.74
N ALA A 231 -9.24 -37.61 41.45
CA ALA A 231 -10.01 -38.37 40.45
C ALA A 231 -9.55 -39.84 40.29
N TRP A 232 -8.35 -40.19 40.79
CA TRP A 232 -7.76 -41.52 40.77
C TRP A 232 -7.82 -42.26 42.12
N GLU A 233 -8.34 -41.66 43.19
CA GLU A 233 -8.36 -42.27 44.54
C GLU A 233 -9.20 -43.55 44.67
N GLY A 234 -10.04 -43.85 43.68
CA GLY A 234 -10.80 -45.11 43.60
C GLY A 234 -10.37 -46.06 42.48
N PHE A 235 -9.29 -45.76 41.75
CA PHE A 235 -8.86 -46.60 40.63
C PHE A 235 -8.10 -47.82 41.15
N GLY A 236 -8.80 -48.95 41.31
CA GLY A 236 -8.22 -50.23 41.73
C GLY A 236 -8.69 -50.77 43.09
N GLN A 237 -9.76 -50.21 43.67
CA GLN A 237 -10.55 -50.89 44.73
C GLN A 237 -11.69 -51.70 44.13
#